data_AF-A0A251TYR4-F1
#
_entry.id   AF-A0A251TYR4-F1
#
_cell.length_a   1.000
_cell.length_b   1.000
_cell.length_c   1.000
_cell.angle_alpha   90.00
_cell.angle_beta   90.00
_cell.angle_gamma   90.00
#
_symmetry.space_group_name_H-M   'P 1'
#
loop_
_entity.id
_entity.type
_entity.pdbx_description
1 polymer ?
#
loop_
_entity_poly.entity_id
_entity_poly.type
_entity_poly.pdbx_seq_one_letter_code
_entity_poly.pdbx_strand_id
1 'polypeptide(L)'
;MHTCIPPVIRAFNTWTSASNYFTFSMVDDVASADLKISFESPNHGDGYAFEGATLAHAFAPTDGRFHYNAALSWSVGPGPVQNANDLESVALHEIGHLLGLDHSQDPNAVIMWSSIQTGTIKQELKSDDIQGIKVLYGLN
;
A
#
# COMPACT_ATOMS: atom_id res chain seq x y z
N MET A 1 4.77 -6.97 21.41
CA MET A 1 3.42 -7.00 20.83
C MET A 1 3.42 -6.10 19.60
N HIS A 2 3.79 -6.63 18.43
CA HIS A 2 3.78 -5.88 17.18
C HIS A 2 2.39 -6.07 16.56
N THR A 3 1.46 -5.20 16.94
CA THR A 3 0.10 -5.25 16.41
C THR A 3 0.14 -4.89 14.94
N CYS A 4 0.01 -5.90 14.08
CA CYS A 4 -0.35 -5.67 12.70
C CYS A 4 -1.68 -4.92 12.66
N ILE A 5 -1.69 -3.80 11.94
CA ILE A 5 -2.86 -2.93 11.84
C ILE A 5 -3.87 -3.67 10.94
N PRO A 6 -5.06 -4.04 11.42
CA PRO A 6 -6.03 -4.83 10.65
C PRO A 6 -6.28 -4.37 9.20
N PRO A 7 -6.30 -3.06 8.89
CA PRO A 7 -6.24 -2.53 7.52
C PRO A 7 -5.20 -3.14 6.58
N VAL A 8 -3.94 -3.28 7.00
CA VAL A 8 -2.85 -3.75 6.13
C VAL A 8 -3.07 -5.20 5.74
N ILE A 9 -3.52 -6.02 6.70
CA ILE A 9 -3.89 -7.42 6.44
C ILE A 9 -5.03 -7.51 5.43
N ARG A 10 -6.05 -6.64 5.54
CA ARG A 10 -7.15 -6.62 4.58
C ARG A 10 -6.67 -6.26 3.18
N ALA A 11 -5.79 -5.28 3.04
CA ALA A 11 -5.21 -4.93 1.74
C ALA A 11 -4.43 -6.09 1.10
N PHE A 12 -3.61 -6.83 1.87
CA PHE A 12 -2.96 -8.06 1.38
C PHE A 12 -3.97 -9.14 0.98
N ASN A 13 -5.04 -9.31 1.75
CA ASN A 13 -6.11 -10.25 1.41
C ASN A 13 -6.84 -9.86 0.12
N THR A 14 -7.02 -8.57 -0.14
CA THR A 14 -7.60 -8.06 -1.39
C THR A 14 -6.73 -8.45 -2.59
N TRP A 15 -5.40 -8.25 -2.52
CA TRP A 15 -4.46 -8.68 -3.57
C TRP A 15 -4.39 -10.20 -3.74
N THR A 16 -4.43 -10.94 -2.63
CA THR A 16 -4.52 -12.42 -2.63
C THR A 16 -5.75 -12.89 -3.40
N SER A 17 -6.91 -12.32 -3.06
CA SER A 17 -8.21 -12.73 -3.62
C SER A 17 -8.34 -12.37 -5.10
N ALA A 18 -7.75 -11.25 -5.54
CA ALA A 18 -7.88 -10.77 -6.92
C ALA A 18 -7.01 -11.54 -7.92
N SER A 19 -5.84 -12.00 -7.50
CA SER A 19 -4.89 -12.70 -8.38
C SER A 19 -4.94 -14.22 -8.24
N ASN A 20 -5.31 -14.75 -7.06
CA ASN A 20 -5.09 -16.15 -6.65
C ASN A 20 -3.64 -16.64 -6.84
N TYR A 21 -2.70 -15.72 -7.07
CA TYR A 21 -1.32 -16.02 -7.39
C TYR A 21 -0.40 -15.77 -6.19
N PHE A 22 -0.64 -14.68 -5.47
CA PHE A 22 0.11 -14.37 -4.25
C PHE A 22 -0.50 -15.04 -3.03
N THR A 23 0.37 -15.35 -2.08
CA THR A 23 -0.02 -15.64 -0.69
C THR A 23 0.87 -14.79 0.21
N PHE A 24 0.31 -14.31 1.32
CA PHE A 24 1.07 -13.53 2.30
C PHE A 24 0.92 -14.19 3.67
N SER A 25 2.00 -14.19 4.43
CA SER A 25 2.00 -14.63 5.81
C SER A 25 2.81 -13.65 6.64
N MET A 26 2.31 -13.37 7.84
CA MET A 26 3.01 -12.51 8.78
C MET A 26 4.04 -13.33 9.54
N VAL A 27 5.22 -12.76 9.72
CA VAL A 27 6.30 -13.33 10.52
C VAL A 27 6.63 -12.38 11.67
N ASP A 28 7.02 -12.94 12.82
CA ASP A 28 7.41 -12.15 13.98
C ASP A 28 8.81 -11.54 13.82
N ASP A 29 9.70 -12.23 13.10
CA ASP A 29 11.05 -11.75 12.84
C ASP A 29 11.10 -10.88 11.57
N VAL A 30 11.11 -9.57 11.79
CA VAL A 30 11.22 -8.54 10.73
C VAL A 30 12.46 -8.74 9.85
N ALA A 31 13.57 -9.27 10.38
CA ALA A 31 14.77 -9.50 9.59
C ALA A 31 14.56 -10.57 8.50
N SER A 32 13.66 -11.51 8.75
CA SER A 32 13.31 -12.60 7.84
C SER A 32 12.18 -12.27 6.86
N ALA A 33 11.49 -11.14 7.05
CA ALA A 33 10.35 -10.75 6.22
C ALA A 33 10.80 -10.21 4.85
N ASP A 34 10.14 -10.67 3.78
CA ASP A 34 10.31 -10.12 2.43
C ASP A 34 9.74 -8.69 2.33
N LEU A 35 8.60 -8.45 2.97
CA LEU A 35 7.91 -7.16 2.99
C LEU A 35 7.92 -6.57 4.40
N LYS A 36 8.38 -5.33 4.54
CA LYS A 36 8.58 -4.66 5.84
C LYS A 36 7.78 -3.36 5.87
N ILE A 37 6.84 -3.29 6.79
CA ILE A 37 5.88 -2.18 6.88
C ILE A 37 6.07 -1.45 8.20
N SER A 38 6.29 -0.14 8.13
CA SER A 38 6.51 0.71 9.30
C SER A 38 5.89 2.10 9.15
N PHE A 39 5.75 2.80 10.27
CA PHE A 39 5.44 4.23 10.30
C PHE A 39 6.73 4.96 10.61
N GLU A 40 7.13 5.85 9.71
CA GLU A 40 8.41 6.54 9.78
C GLU A 40 8.24 8.05 9.94
N SER A 41 9.16 8.67 10.69
CA SER A 41 9.27 10.12 10.73
C SER A 41 9.67 10.68 9.35
N PRO A 42 9.38 11.96 9.05
CA PRO A 42 9.69 12.53 7.73
C PRO A 42 11.11 12.24 7.23
N ASN A 43 12.14 12.44 8.06
CA ASN A 43 13.48 11.93 7.77
C ASN A 43 13.71 10.65 8.57
N HIS A 44 13.91 9.52 7.88
CA HIS A 44 14.10 8.19 8.48
C HIS A 44 15.31 7.44 7.90
N GLY A 45 16.25 8.16 7.28
CA GLY A 45 17.59 7.66 6.99
C GLY A 45 17.72 6.73 5.78
N ASP A 46 16.67 6.53 4.99
CA ASP A 46 16.73 5.74 3.75
C ASP A 46 17.05 6.56 2.48
N GLY A 47 17.22 7.88 2.62
CA GLY A 47 17.49 8.80 1.52
C GLY A 47 16.24 9.33 0.81
N TYR A 48 15.04 8.89 1.21
CA TYR A 48 13.75 9.28 0.63
C TYR A 48 12.88 9.94 1.70
N ALA A 49 13.31 11.10 2.21
CA ALA A 49 12.53 11.79 3.22
C ALA A 49 11.13 12.16 2.70
N PHE A 50 10.11 12.06 3.56
CA PHE A 50 8.77 12.52 3.20
C PHE A 50 8.75 14.05 3.06
N GLU A 51 8.46 14.53 1.87
CA GLU A 51 8.32 15.96 1.56
C GLU A 51 6.84 16.37 1.45
N GLY A 52 6.48 17.51 2.03
CA GLY A 52 5.12 18.07 1.92
C GLY A 52 4.04 17.11 2.44
N ALA A 53 3.18 16.65 1.53
CA ALA A 53 2.02 15.81 1.82
C ALA A 53 2.19 14.35 1.36
N THR A 54 3.42 13.87 1.14
CA THR A 54 3.68 12.46 0.82
C THR A 54 3.08 11.55 1.89
N LEU A 55 2.14 10.70 1.48
CA LEU A 55 1.39 9.82 2.37
C LEU A 55 2.26 8.64 2.83
N ALA A 56 2.98 8.06 1.89
CA ALA A 56 3.80 6.89 2.05
C ALA A 56 4.74 6.75 0.85
N HIS A 57 5.65 5.78 0.93
CA HIS A 57 6.30 5.19 -0.24
C HIS A 57 6.51 3.70 -0.04
N ALA A 58 6.68 2.98 -1.14
CA ALA A 58 7.09 1.60 -1.18
C ALA A 58 8.23 1.39 -2.17
N PHE A 59 9.10 0.44 -1.85
CA PHE A 59 10.23 0.06 -2.68
C PHE A 59 9.89 -1.23 -3.41
N ALA A 60 9.89 -1.16 -4.74
CA ALA A 60 9.59 -2.28 -5.61
C ALA A 60 10.47 -3.52 -5.30
N PRO A 61 10.05 -4.73 -5.72
CA PRO A 61 10.85 -5.92 -5.56
C PRO A 61 12.30 -5.75 -6.06
N THR A 62 13.31 -6.21 -5.33
CA THR A 62 13.25 -7.10 -4.15
C THR A 62 13.47 -6.38 -2.81
N ASP A 63 13.36 -5.05 -2.74
CA ASP A 63 13.62 -4.31 -1.48
C ASP A 63 12.50 -4.56 -0.45
N GLY A 64 11.24 -4.36 -0.84
CA GLY A 64 10.07 -4.78 -0.06
C GLY A 64 9.72 -3.88 1.13
N ARG A 65 10.41 -2.75 1.31
CA ARG A 65 10.04 -1.76 2.34
C ARG A 65 8.81 -0.94 1.91
N PHE A 66 7.93 -0.66 2.86
CA PHE A 66 6.78 0.22 2.72
C PHE A 66 6.67 1.07 3.99
N HIS A 67 6.81 2.38 3.84
CA HIS A 67 6.80 3.31 4.96
C HIS A 67 5.60 4.23 4.87
N TYR A 68 4.80 4.28 5.94
CA TYR A 68 3.79 5.33 6.15
C TYR A 68 4.43 6.58 6.74
N ASN A 69 3.96 7.75 6.31
CA ASN A 69 4.35 9.02 6.92
C ASN A 69 3.66 9.21 8.29
N ALA A 70 4.43 9.04 9.37
CA ALA A 70 3.94 9.16 10.74
C ALA A 70 3.54 10.59 11.13
N ALA A 71 3.91 11.61 10.34
CA ALA A 71 3.55 13.00 10.61
C ALA A 71 2.13 13.38 10.15
N LEU A 72 1.44 12.49 9.44
CA LEU A 72 0.09 12.75 8.90
C LEU A 72 -1.02 12.17 9.77
N SER A 73 -2.23 12.67 9.56
CA SER A 73 -3.45 12.14 10.18
C SER A 73 -3.93 10.90 9.44
N TRP A 74 -4.12 9.81 10.17
CA TRP A 74 -4.57 8.52 9.65
C TRP A 74 -5.93 8.15 10.23
N SER A 75 -6.80 7.55 9.41
CA SER A 75 -8.06 6.97 9.84
C SER A 75 -8.10 5.46 9.63
N VAL A 76 -8.73 4.78 10.59
CA VAL A 76 -9.09 3.37 10.51
C VAL A 76 -10.56 3.27 10.86
N GLY A 77 -11.38 2.70 9.99
CA GLY A 77 -12.80 2.58 10.24
C GLY A 77 -13.63 2.29 8.99
N PRO A 78 -14.94 2.13 9.14
CA PRO A 78 -15.83 1.70 8.06
C PRO A 78 -16.22 2.82 7.08
N GLY A 79 -15.75 4.06 7.29
CA GLY A 79 -16.23 5.22 6.55
C GLY A 79 -15.20 6.35 6.50
N PRO A 80 -15.36 7.26 5.53
CA PRO A 80 -14.42 8.36 5.31
C PRO A 80 -14.37 9.29 6.52
N VAL A 81 -13.17 9.68 6.91
CA VAL A 81 -12.94 10.67 7.97
C VAL A 81 -12.36 11.94 7.34
N GLN A 82 -13.05 13.05 7.53
CA GLN A 82 -12.62 14.34 6.97
C GLN A 82 -11.21 14.71 7.45
N ASN A 83 -10.36 15.19 6.52
CA ASN A 83 -8.98 15.60 6.77
C ASN A 83 -8.06 14.49 7.31
N ALA A 84 -8.43 13.21 7.13
CA ALA A 84 -7.58 12.06 7.46
C ALA A 84 -7.35 11.19 6.22
N ASN A 85 -6.22 10.48 6.23
CA ASN A 85 -5.85 9.53 5.18
C ASN A 85 -6.30 8.14 5.59
N ASP A 86 -7.06 7.46 4.72
CA ASP A 86 -7.49 6.10 5.00
C ASP A 86 -6.32 5.12 4.89
N LEU A 87 -6.01 4.47 6.01
CA LEU A 87 -4.80 3.64 6.15
C LEU A 87 -4.82 2.43 5.21
N GLU A 88 -6.00 1.82 5.01
CA GLU A 88 -6.17 0.67 4.11
C GLU A 88 -6.08 1.06 2.64
N SER A 89 -6.63 2.21 2.26
CA SER A 89 -6.55 2.72 0.89
C SER A 89 -5.09 2.95 0.48
N VAL A 90 -4.30 3.56 1.37
CA VAL A 90 -2.86 3.74 1.14
C VAL A 90 -2.14 2.38 1.17
N ALA A 91 -2.50 1.47 2.09
CA ALA A 91 -1.92 0.12 2.09
C ALA A 91 -2.14 -0.60 0.75
N LEU A 92 -3.37 -0.53 0.21
CA LEU A 92 -3.74 -1.23 -1.01
C LEU A 92 -2.94 -0.72 -2.22
N HIS A 93 -2.75 0.60 -2.29
CA HIS A 93 -1.89 1.25 -3.29
C HIS A 93 -0.43 0.82 -3.17
N GLU A 94 0.16 0.98 -1.98
CA GLU A 94 1.59 0.75 -1.77
C GLU A 94 1.95 -0.74 -1.90
N ILE A 95 1.03 -1.65 -1.55
CA ILE A 95 1.21 -3.08 -1.84
C ILE A 95 1.26 -3.33 -3.36
N GLY A 96 0.56 -2.55 -4.19
CA GLY A 96 0.71 -2.62 -5.64
C GLY A 96 2.17 -2.37 -6.08
N HIS A 97 2.83 -1.38 -5.50
CA HIS A 97 4.26 -1.13 -5.71
C HIS A 97 5.15 -2.25 -5.15
N LEU A 98 4.82 -2.81 -3.97
CA LEU A 98 5.52 -3.99 -3.43
C LEU A 98 5.38 -5.22 -4.33
N LEU A 99 4.35 -5.26 -5.17
CA LEU A 99 4.14 -6.28 -6.21
C LEU A 99 4.65 -5.83 -7.59
N GLY A 100 5.36 -4.70 -7.67
CA GLY A 100 6.03 -4.23 -8.88
C GLY A 100 5.16 -3.46 -9.87
N LEU A 101 3.93 -3.07 -9.52
CA LEU A 101 3.19 -2.11 -10.32
C LEU A 101 3.78 -0.71 -10.18
N ASP A 102 3.79 0.04 -11.29
CA ASP A 102 3.98 1.49 -11.27
C ASP A 102 2.64 2.22 -11.14
N HIS A 103 2.71 3.54 -10.97
CA HIS A 103 1.52 4.38 -11.10
C HIS A 103 0.87 4.22 -12.48
N SER A 104 -0.44 4.03 -12.48
CA SER A 104 -1.23 4.01 -13.70
C SER A 104 -1.25 5.40 -14.35
N GLN A 105 -1.20 5.39 -15.68
CA GLN A 105 -1.36 6.60 -16.51
C GLN A 105 -2.81 6.78 -16.99
N ASP A 106 -3.72 5.83 -16.69
CA ASP A 106 -5.15 5.99 -16.97
C ASP A 106 -5.72 7.04 -16.00
N PRO A 107 -6.29 8.16 -16.49
CA PRO A 107 -6.91 9.17 -15.64
C PRO A 107 -8.12 8.65 -14.83
N ASN A 108 -8.65 7.47 -15.17
CA ASN A 108 -9.72 6.80 -14.44
C ASN A 108 -9.21 5.76 -13.43
N ALA A 109 -7.89 5.57 -13.31
CA ALA A 109 -7.32 4.69 -12.31
C ALA A 109 -7.69 5.13 -10.89
N VAL A 110 -7.94 4.16 -10.02
CA VAL A 110 -8.44 4.43 -8.67
C VAL A 110 -7.41 4.07 -7.60
N ILE A 111 -6.85 2.86 -7.67
CA ILE A 111 -5.87 2.38 -6.68
C ILE A 111 -4.48 2.82 -7.08
N MET A 112 -3.95 2.41 -8.23
CA MET A 112 -2.60 2.82 -8.67
C MET A 112 -2.50 4.23 -9.26
N TRP A 113 -3.49 5.11 -9.01
CA TRP A 113 -3.34 6.53 -9.34
C TRP A 113 -2.40 7.21 -8.35
N SER A 114 -1.56 8.15 -8.82
CA SER A 114 -0.47 8.75 -8.02
C SER A 114 -0.92 9.68 -6.88
N SER A 115 -2.22 9.73 -6.56
CA SER A 115 -2.74 10.56 -5.49
C SER A 115 -4.00 9.96 -4.87
N ILE A 116 -4.07 10.04 -3.53
CA ILE A 116 -5.24 9.68 -2.75
C ILE A 116 -5.68 10.91 -1.98
N GLN A 117 -6.94 11.31 -2.14
CA GLN A 117 -7.48 12.48 -1.45
C GLN A 117 -7.86 12.12 -0.01
N THR A 118 -7.58 13.01 0.94
CA THR A 118 -8.05 12.88 2.33
C THR A 118 -9.57 12.76 2.39
N GLY A 119 -10.10 11.99 3.33
CA GLY A 119 -11.55 11.78 3.47
C GLY A 119 -12.18 10.96 2.36
N THR A 120 -11.38 10.18 1.63
CA THR A 120 -11.87 9.18 0.66
C THR A 120 -11.48 7.77 1.09
N ILE A 121 -12.25 6.78 0.61
CA ILE A 121 -11.96 5.35 0.80
C ILE A 121 -11.84 4.71 -0.58
N LYS A 122 -10.76 3.97 -0.78
CA LYS A 122 -10.36 3.27 -2.01
C LYS A 122 -9.80 1.89 -1.65
N GLN A 123 -10.68 0.98 -1.20
CA GLN A 123 -10.29 -0.34 -0.66
C GLN A 123 -10.63 -1.50 -1.62
N GLU A 124 -10.99 -1.19 -2.87
CA GLU A 124 -11.37 -2.18 -3.87
C GLU A 124 -10.52 -2.02 -5.13
N LEU A 125 -9.80 -3.08 -5.50
CA LEU A 125 -9.07 -3.15 -6.76
C LEU A 125 -10.03 -2.99 -7.94
N LYS A 126 -9.56 -2.30 -8.98
CA LYS A 126 -10.28 -2.09 -10.24
C LYS A 126 -9.62 -2.90 -11.35
N SER A 127 -10.27 -2.93 -12.51
CA SER A 127 -9.83 -3.74 -13.65
C SER A 127 -8.43 -3.38 -14.13
N ASP A 128 -8.03 -2.11 -14.00
CA ASP A 128 -6.69 -1.62 -14.33
C ASP A 128 -5.63 -2.30 -13.45
N ASP A 129 -5.82 -2.25 -12.13
CA ASP A 129 -4.90 -2.83 -11.14
C ASP A 129 -4.73 -4.35 -11.31
N ILE A 130 -5.86 -5.05 -11.54
CA ILE A 130 -5.87 -6.51 -11.73
C ILE A 130 -5.17 -6.88 -13.05
N GLN A 131 -5.46 -6.18 -14.14
CA GLN A 131 -4.81 -6.43 -15.43
C GLN A 131 -3.32 -6.15 -15.37
N GLY A 132 -2.90 -5.08 -14.68
CA GLY A 132 -1.49 -4.77 -14.46
C GLY A 132 -0.73 -5.94 -13.84
N ILE A 133 -1.26 -6.50 -12.74
CA ILE A 133 -0.65 -7.68 -12.09
C ILE A 133 -0.65 -8.89 -13.02
N LYS A 134 -1.76 -9.15 -13.72
CA LYS A 134 -1.83 -10.30 -14.63
C LYS A 134 -0.77 -10.21 -15.72
N VAL A 135 -0.59 -9.04 -16.33
CA VAL A 135 0.44 -8.84 -17.36
C VAL A 135 1.83 -8.99 -16.77
N LEU A 136 2.10 -8.36 -15.62
CA LEU A 136 3.42 -8.37 -14.99
C LEU A 136 3.87 -9.78 -14.60
N TYR A 137 2.94 -10.64 -14.16
CA TYR A 137 3.23 -12.00 -13.70
C TYR A 137 2.83 -13.12 -14.68
N GLY A 138 2.33 -12.77 -15.87
CA GLY A 138 1.92 -13.74 -16.89
C GLY A 138 0.72 -14.62 -16.50
N LEU A 139 -0.24 -14.05 -15.78
CA LEU A 139 -1.44 -14.73 -15.30
C LEU A 139 -2.57 -14.62 -16.33
N ASN A 140 -3.33 -15.71 -16.52
CA ASN A 140 -4.50 -15.76 -17.40
C ASN A 140 -5.80 -15.54 -16.61
#